data_AF-A0A926TRC8-F1
#
_entry.id   AF-A0A926TRC8-F1
#
_cell.length_a   1.000
_cell.length_b   1.000
_cell.length_c   1.000
_cell.angle_alpha   90.00
_cell.angle_beta   90.00
_cell.angle_gamma   90.00
#
_symmetry.space_group_name_H-M   'P 1'
#
loop_
_entity.id
_entity.type
_entity.pdbx_description
1 polymer ?
#
loop_
_entity_poly.entity_id
_entity_poly.type
_entity_poly.pdbx_seq_one_letter_code
_entity_poly.pdbx_strand_id
1 'polypeptide(L)'
;MFYLSQKLIWCSLLALTSGGVGLAVTAQSNTKVPPVSNTKAPPAGAIAIAAQPVADVPFKVCGEAQTWARPTQADQTKKLQSLPRYEGNRASPQLKALSQRFWQQEIFSFTQYGLSLRMEPIYLSGLWTVEETLWKCYDSTDVTQINTGKIAEVWVLSHRVTRVQWTGKQYVMVVQPAQSGVQFIQFPRRESQSTLPLKVITEKGTKLNVVAGN
;
A
#
# COMPACT_ATOMS: atom_id res chain seq x y z
N MET A 1 -38.98 -17.41 -20.23
CA MET A 1 -39.51 -16.40 -21.18
C MET A 1 -40.10 -15.27 -20.34
N PHE A 2 -39.31 -14.24 -20.04
CA PHE A 2 -39.78 -13.01 -19.39
C PHE A 2 -39.01 -11.83 -20.00
N TYR A 3 -39.77 -10.94 -20.63
CA TYR A 3 -39.36 -9.66 -21.19
C TYR A 3 -39.16 -8.65 -20.06
N LEU A 4 -38.05 -7.91 -20.07
CA LEU A 4 -38.05 -6.55 -19.52
C LEU A 4 -37.03 -5.68 -20.26
N SER A 5 -37.60 -4.86 -21.14
CA SER A 5 -37.00 -3.70 -21.78
C SER A 5 -36.98 -2.55 -20.78
N GLN A 6 -35.85 -1.87 -20.61
CA GLN A 6 -35.88 -0.45 -20.25
C GLN A 6 -34.70 0.29 -20.89
N LYS A 7 -35.09 1.19 -21.78
CA LYS A 7 -34.28 2.25 -22.38
C LYS A 7 -33.95 3.31 -21.32
N LEU A 8 -33.01 4.18 -21.70
CA LEU A 8 -33.10 5.65 -21.71
C LEU A 8 -32.05 6.44 -20.89
N ILE A 9 -31.49 7.41 -21.62
CA ILE A 9 -31.06 8.77 -21.23
C ILE A 9 -29.55 9.01 -21.18
N TRP A 10 -29.10 9.53 -22.33
CA TRP A 10 -28.05 10.52 -22.52
C TRP A 10 -28.03 11.62 -21.44
N CYS A 11 -26.84 11.99 -20.99
CA CYS A 11 -26.54 13.37 -20.61
C CYS A 11 -25.15 13.75 -21.14
N SER A 12 -25.16 14.47 -22.25
CA SER A 12 -24.07 15.32 -22.70
C SER A 12 -23.87 16.45 -21.68
N LEU A 13 -22.65 16.74 -21.26
CA LEU A 13 -22.34 18.01 -20.60
C LEU A 13 -21.20 18.73 -21.30
N LEU A 14 -21.46 20.02 -21.49
CA LEU A 14 -20.80 20.96 -22.36
C LEU A 14 -19.38 21.34 -21.93
N ALA A 15 -18.58 21.66 -22.95
CA ALA A 15 -17.36 22.44 -22.85
C ALA A 15 -17.67 23.90 -22.45
N LEU A 16 -16.81 24.48 -21.60
CA LEU A 16 -16.73 25.92 -21.37
C LEU A 16 -15.27 26.34 -21.54
N THR A 17 -15.02 27.05 -22.64
CA THR A 17 -13.82 27.81 -22.93
C THR A 17 -13.97 29.23 -22.37
N SER A 18 -12.92 29.75 -21.75
CA SER A 18 -12.63 31.18 -21.61
C SER A 18 -11.10 31.26 -21.42
N GLY A 19 -10.32 32.05 -22.15
CA GLY A 19 -10.60 33.35 -22.77
C GLY A 19 -9.96 34.41 -21.88
N GLY A 20 -8.69 34.73 -22.12
CA GLY A 20 -7.94 35.72 -21.34
C GLY A 20 -6.78 36.29 -22.16
N VAL A 21 -7.05 37.45 -22.77
CA VAL A 21 -6.17 38.27 -23.60
C VAL A 21 -5.47 39.33 -22.72
N GLY A 22 -4.25 39.70 -23.10
CA GLY A 22 -3.60 40.97 -22.74
C GLY A 22 -2.43 40.82 -21.76
N LEU A 23 -1.34 41.57 -21.85
CA LEU A 23 -0.95 42.72 -22.66
C LEU A 23 0.59 42.75 -22.68
N ALA A 24 1.15 43.11 -23.83
CA ALA A 24 2.56 43.48 -23.95
C ALA A 24 2.78 44.88 -23.36
N VAL A 25 3.83 45.05 -22.55
CA VAL A 25 4.42 46.37 -22.24
C VAL A 25 5.91 46.30 -22.54
N THR A 26 6.32 47.12 -23.48
CA THR A 26 7.69 47.46 -23.82
C THR A 26 8.20 48.63 -22.98
N ALA A 27 9.49 48.59 -22.65
CA ALA A 27 10.48 49.68 -22.78
C ALA A 27 11.31 50.07 -21.54
N GLN A 28 12.62 50.09 -21.79
CA GLN A 28 13.64 51.06 -21.39
C GLN A 28 14.38 50.94 -20.04
N SER A 29 15.50 50.22 -20.14
CA SER A 29 16.89 50.66 -19.88
C SER A 29 17.13 51.91 -19.02
N ASN A 30 17.86 51.73 -17.92
CA ASN A 30 18.97 52.63 -17.59
C ASN A 30 20.08 51.90 -16.83
N THR A 31 21.31 52.23 -17.22
CA THR A 31 22.59 51.60 -16.91
C THR A 31 23.14 51.99 -15.53
N LYS A 32 23.66 51.00 -14.78
CA LYS A 32 24.77 51.22 -13.84
C LYS A 32 25.51 49.91 -13.63
N VAL A 33 26.68 49.78 -14.27
CA VAL A 33 27.58 48.63 -14.17
C VAL A 33 28.46 48.78 -12.92
N PRO A 34 28.43 47.85 -11.95
CA PRO A 34 29.43 47.74 -10.89
C PRO A 34 30.59 46.81 -11.33
N PRO A 35 31.74 46.87 -10.62
CA PRO A 35 32.98 46.22 -11.04
C PRO A 35 32.91 44.68 -10.98
N VAL A 36 33.49 44.06 -12.01
CA VAL A 36 33.62 42.61 -12.20
C VAL A 36 34.48 42.02 -11.08
N SER A 37 33.83 41.41 -10.10
CA SER A 37 34.48 40.48 -9.17
C SER A 37 34.52 39.10 -9.81
N ASN A 38 35.73 38.59 -10.07
CA ASN A 38 36.00 37.24 -10.55
C ASN A 38 35.49 36.21 -9.53
N THR A 39 34.20 35.88 -9.63
CA THR A 39 33.58 34.77 -8.92
C THR A 39 33.29 33.72 -9.98
N LYS A 40 34.01 32.60 -9.90
CA LYS A 40 33.82 31.41 -10.73
C LYS A 40 32.33 31.02 -10.70
N ALA A 41 31.63 31.29 -11.80
CA ALA A 41 30.22 30.97 -11.94
C ALA A 41 30.04 29.45 -11.75
N PRO A 42 29.08 29.01 -10.91
CA PRO A 42 28.62 27.63 -10.95
C PRO A 42 28.07 27.34 -12.36
N PRO A 43 28.25 26.13 -12.90
CA PRO A 43 27.73 25.80 -14.23
C PRO A 43 26.22 26.05 -14.28
N ALA A 44 25.82 26.94 -15.19
CA ALA A 44 24.43 27.17 -15.57
C ALA A 44 23.89 25.87 -16.17
N GLY A 45 23.06 25.15 -15.41
CA GLY A 45 22.49 23.88 -15.85
C GLY A 45 22.10 22.91 -14.73
N ALA A 46 22.45 23.18 -13.47
CA ALA A 46 21.95 22.38 -12.36
C ALA A 46 20.47 22.72 -12.07
N ILE A 47 19.56 22.02 -12.74
CA ILE A 47 18.15 21.97 -12.32
C ILE A 47 18.17 21.41 -10.90
N ALA A 48 17.92 22.25 -9.91
CA ALA A 48 17.69 21.80 -8.54
C ALA A 48 16.42 20.95 -8.55
N ILE A 49 16.58 19.63 -8.58
CA ILE A 49 15.48 18.71 -8.33
C ILE A 49 15.15 18.90 -6.86
N ALA A 50 14.11 19.69 -6.57
CA ALA A 50 13.62 19.87 -5.22
C ALA A 50 13.31 18.49 -4.63
N ALA A 51 14.06 18.08 -3.61
CA ALA A 51 13.80 16.84 -2.90
C ALA A 51 12.38 16.92 -2.34
N GLN A 52 11.56 15.93 -2.69
CA GLN A 52 10.19 15.84 -2.19
C GLN A 52 10.23 15.79 -0.65
N PRO A 53 9.38 16.54 0.06
CA PRO A 53 9.35 16.50 1.52
C PRO A 53 9.04 15.08 1.98
N VAL A 54 9.93 14.53 2.80
CA VAL A 54 9.77 13.22 3.44
C VAL A 54 9.22 13.47 4.84
N ALA A 55 8.07 12.87 5.14
CA ALA A 55 7.45 12.99 6.45
C ALA A 55 7.27 11.61 7.06
N ASP A 56 7.76 11.42 8.28
CA ASP A 56 7.54 10.18 9.01
C ASP A 56 6.04 10.01 9.32
N VAL A 57 5.59 8.76 9.26
CA VAL A 57 4.22 8.35 9.55
C VAL A 57 4.29 7.44 10.78
N PRO A 58 3.68 7.81 11.91
CA PRO A 58 3.66 6.95 13.08
C PRO A 58 2.87 5.68 12.77
N PHE A 59 3.30 4.54 13.29
CA PHE A 59 2.58 3.28 13.18
C PHE A 59 2.49 2.60 14.54
N LYS A 60 1.46 1.77 14.72
CA LYS A 60 1.21 0.94 15.89
C LYS A 60 1.40 -0.52 15.49
N VAL A 61 2.14 -1.29 16.28
CA VAL A 61 2.13 -2.76 16.21
C VAL A 61 0.98 -3.23 17.09
N CYS A 62 -0.13 -3.64 16.48
CA CYS A 62 -1.33 -4.07 17.21
C CYS A 62 -1.33 -5.58 17.51
N GLY A 63 -0.50 -6.34 16.81
CA GLY A 63 -0.25 -7.75 17.10
C GLY A 63 1.14 -8.17 16.62
N GLU A 64 1.82 -9.00 17.40
CA GLU A 64 3.12 -9.55 17.04
C GLU A 64 3.30 -10.94 17.64
N ALA A 65 3.86 -11.85 16.85
CA ALA A 65 4.33 -13.15 17.31
C ALA A 65 5.78 -13.32 16.85
N GLN A 66 6.73 -13.13 17.77
CA GLN A 66 8.15 -13.02 17.45
C GLN A 66 8.76 -14.32 16.92
N THR A 67 8.25 -15.45 17.40
CA THR A 67 8.74 -16.81 17.09
C THR A 67 7.92 -17.49 15.99
N TRP A 68 6.96 -16.78 15.40
CA TRP A 68 6.13 -17.37 14.35
C TRP A 68 6.99 -17.78 13.16
N ALA A 69 6.88 -19.03 12.75
CA ALA A 69 7.37 -19.49 11.46
C ALA A 69 6.17 -19.90 10.63
N ARG A 70 6.26 -19.68 9.32
CA ARG A 70 5.25 -20.20 8.40
C ARG A 70 5.13 -21.72 8.61
N PRO A 71 3.92 -22.28 8.69
CA PRO A 71 3.73 -23.73 8.82
C PRO A 71 4.44 -24.48 7.69
N THR A 72 4.72 -25.77 7.91
CA THR A 72 5.24 -26.60 6.83
C THR A 72 4.20 -26.76 5.72
N GLN A 73 4.65 -27.08 4.50
CA GLN A 73 3.72 -27.36 3.39
C GLN A 73 2.76 -28.52 3.72
N ALA A 74 3.21 -29.48 4.52
CA ALA A 74 2.40 -30.61 4.97
C ALA A 74 1.30 -30.16 5.95
N ASP A 75 1.64 -29.33 6.94
CA ASP A 75 0.67 -28.79 7.89
C ASP A 75 -0.33 -27.86 7.21
N GLN A 76 0.16 -27.01 6.31
CA GLN A 76 -0.68 -26.15 5.48
C GLN A 76 -1.66 -26.98 4.66
N THR A 77 -1.18 -28.06 4.04
CA THR A 77 -2.01 -29.00 3.29
C THR A 77 -3.06 -29.63 4.19
N LYS A 78 -2.68 -30.15 5.36
CA LYS A 78 -3.60 -30.76 6.32
C LYS A 78 -4.67 -29.76 6.79
N LYS A 79 -4.28 -28.53 7.12
CA LYS A 79 -5.22 -27.47 7.55
C LYS A 79 -6.24 -27.17 6.45
N LEU A 80 -5.80 -26.91 5.22
CA LEU A 80 -6.73 -26.61 4.13
C LEU A 80 -7.67 -27.78 3.82
N GLN A 81 -7.23 -29.03 4.03
CA GLN A 81 -8.06 -30.23 3.89
C GLN A 81 -9.18 -30.30 4.93
N SER A 82 -8.94 -29.77 6.12
CA SER A 82 -9.92 -29.77 7.22
C SER A 82 -11.04 -28.74 7.06
N LEU A 83 -10.99 -27.90 6.02
CA LEU A 83 -11.90 -26.77 5.84
C LEU A 83 -12.77 -27.01 4.60
N PRO A 84 -14.11 -27.15 4.74
CA PRO A 84 -15.01 -27.39 3.60
C PRO A 84 -14.89 -26.36 2.46
N ARG A 85 -14.50 -25.12 2.79
CA ARG A 85 -14.26 -24.04 1.82
C ARG A 85 -13.12 -24.31 0.85
N TYR A 86 -12.11 -25.06 1.30
CA TYR A 86 -10.93 -25.44 0.53
C TYR A 86 -10.94 -26.95 0.21
N GLU A 87 -12.03 -27.63 0.59
CA GLU A 87 -12.34 -29.00 0.23
C GLU A 87 -12.79 -29.01 -1.24
N GLY A 88 -12.01 -29.67 -2.10
CA GLY A 88 -12.25 -29.69 -3.54
C GLY A 88 -11.00 -30.06 -4.32
N ASN A 89 -11.11 -30.08 -5.65
CA ASN A 89 -9.98 -30.33 -6.51
C ASN A 89 -8.95 -29.19 -6.34
N ARG A 90 -7.91 -29.39 -5.53
CA ARG A 90 -6.78 -28.45 -5.40
C ARG A 90 -5.99 -28.31 -6.68
N ALA A 91 -6.17 -29.23 -7.63
CA ALA A 91 -5.69 -29.07 -8.99
C ALA A 91 -6.61 -28.17 -9.83
N SER A 92 -7.73 -27.66 -9.28
CA SER A 92 -8.43 -26.55 -9.90
C SER A 92 -7.42 -25.41 -10.07
N PRO A 93 -7.21 -24.95 -11.32
CA PRO A 93 -6.19 -23.93 -11.58
C PRO A 93 -6.38 -22.67 -10.73
N GLN A 94 -7.64 -22.34 -10.40
CA GLN A 94 -8.02 -21.17 -9.62
C GLN A 94 -7.52 -21.25 -8.17
N LEU A 95 -7.83 -22.34 -7.45
CA LEU A 95 -7.38 -22.47 -6.05
C LEU A 95 -5.87 -22.63 -5.95
N LYS A 96 -5.25 -23.31 -6.93
CA LYS A 96 -3.78 -23.42 -7.01
C LYS A 96 -3.12 -22.06 -7.21
N ALA A 97 -3.61 -21.27 -8.16
CA ALA A 97 -3.10 -19.92 -8.41
C ALA A 97 -3.28 -19.01 -7.20
N LEU A 98 -4.45 -19.08 -6.54
CA LEU A 98 -4.73 -18.30 -5.34
C LEU A 98 -3.81 -18.71 -4.17
N SER A 99 -3.64 -20.01 -3.95
CA SER A 99 -2.74 -20.53 -2.91
C SER A 99 -1.30 -20.08 -3.15
N GLN A 100 -0.82 -20.17 -4.39
CA GLN A 100 0.51 -19.68 -4.77
C GLN A 100 0.65 -18.17 -4.58
N ARG A 101 -0.40 -17.40 -4.92
CA ARG A 101 -0.43 -15.95 -4.74
C ARG A 101 -0.21 -15.55 -3.29
N PHE A 102 -0.76 -16.25 -2.30
CA PHE A 102 -0.64 -15.88 -0.88
C PHE A 102 0.53 -16.57 -0.15
N TRP A 103 0.88 -17.80 -0.54
CA TRP A 103 1.90 -18.58 0.16
C TRP A 103 3.31 -17.98 0.09
N GLN A 104 3.66 -17.31 -1.00
CA GLN A 104 5.00 -16.75 -1.22
C GLN A 104 5.15 -15.31 -0.74
N GLN A 105 4.09 -14.70 -0.22
CA GLN A 105 4.11 -13.27 0.11
C GLN A 105 4.50 -13.05 1.55
N GLU A 106 5.29 -12.00 1.74
CA GLU A 106 5.75 -11.55 3.05
C GLU A 106 4.99 -10.31 3.51
N ILE A 107 4.39 -9.56 2.58
CA ILE A 107 3.71 -8.30 2.87
C ILE A 107 2.28 -8.34 2.32
N PHE A 108 1.31 -8.13 3.20
CA PHE A 108 -0.10 -7.94 2.83
C PHE A 108 -0.57 -6.55 3.24
N SER A 109 -1.24 -5.82 2.36
CA SER A 109 -1.83 -4.52 2.67
C SER A 109 -3.36 -4.57 2.65
N PHE A 110 -4.00 -3.86 3.58
CA PHE A 110 -5.45 -3.77 3.71
C PHE A 110 -5.88 -2.31 3.85
N THR A 111 -6.81 -1.91 2.98
CA THR A 111 -7.50 -0.61 3.00
C THR A 111 -8.99 -0.74 3.26
N GLN A 112 -9.51 -1.97 3.32
CA GLN A 112 -10.90 -2.30 3.58
C GLN A 112 -10.99 -3.68 4.23
N TYR A 113 -11.98 -3.84 5.09
CA TYR A 113 -12.37 -5.07 5.78
C TYR A 113 -13.77 -5.48 5.37
N GLY A 114 -13.88 -6.74 4.95
CA GLY A 114 -15.11 -7.51 4.92
C GLY A 114 -14.83 -8.86 5.57
N LEU A 115 -15.83 -9.46 6.22
CA LEU A 115 -15.68 -10.73 6.96
C LEU A 115 -15.06 -11.84 6.09
N SER A 116 -15.33 -11.87 4.79
CA SER A 116 -14.78 -12.86 3.86
C SER A 116 -13.42 -12.49 3.27
N LEU A 117 -13.08 -11.19 3.19
CA LEU A 117 -11.90 -10.71 2.46
C LEU A 117 -10.58 -11.16 3.12
N ARG A 118 -10.59 -11.41 4.43
CA ARG A 118 -9.40 -11.81 5.20
C ARG A 118 -9.15 -13.31 5.25
N MET A 119 -10.16 -14.11 4.92
CA MET A 119 -10.03 -15.56 5.01
C MET A 119 -8.89 -16.07 4.13
N GLU A 120 -8.80 -15.59 2.89
CA GLU A 120 -7.75 -16.04 1.97
C GLU A 120 -6.33 -15.71 2.44
N PRO A 121 -5.98 -14.45 2.77
CA PRO A 121 -4.65 -14.19 3.27
C PRO A 121 -4.38 -14.87 4.62
N ILE A 122 -5.36 -15.12 5.50
CA ILE A 122 -5.14 -15.86 6.75
C ILE A 122 -4.82 -17.33 6.47
N TYR A 123 -5.72 -18.01 5.76
CA TYR A 123 -5.63 -19.45 5.58
C TYR A 123 -4.57 -19.83 4.54
N LEU A 124 -4.48 -19.12 3.41
CA LEU A 124 -3.57 -19.49 2.31
C LEU A 124 -2.12 -19.05 2.54
N SER A 125 -1.86 -18.18 3.52
CA SER A 125 -0.48 -17.82 3.91
C SER A 125 0.03 -18.57 5.14
N GLY A 126 -0.82 -19.30 5.87
CA GLY A 126 -0.41 -20.01 7.08
C GLY A 126 -0.55 -19.20 8.38
N LEU A 127 -1.06 -17.96 8.30
CA LEU A 127 -1.32 -17.11 9.47
C LEU A 127 -2.45 -17.64 10.38
N TRP A 128 -3.17 -18.68 9.95
CA TRP A 128 -4.12 -19.42 10.80
C TRP A 128 -3.49 -19.99 12.10
N THR A 129 -2.16 -20.06 12.18
CA THR A 129 -1.42 -20.46 13.40
C THR A 129 -1.29 -19.35 14.44
N VAL A 130 -1.59 -18.10 14.09
CA VAL A 130 -1.45 -16.91 14.93
C VAL A 130 -2.69 -16.04 14.90
N GLU A 131 -3.86 -16.62 14.65
CA GLU A 131 -5.14 -15.90 14.56
C GLU A 131 -5.40 -15.06 15.81
N GLU A 132 -5.20 -15.61 17.01
CA GLU A 132 -5.36 -14.87 18.27
C GLU A 132 -4.47 -13.63 18.36
N THR A 133 -3.30 -13.65 17.73
CA THR A 133 -2.41 -12.49 17.69
C THR A 133 -2.91 -11.45 16.68
N LEU A 134 -3.39 -11.92 15.52
CA LEU A 134 -4.00 -11.07 14.48
C LEU A 134 -5.26 -10.39 15.01
N TRP A 135 -6.11 -11.10 15.74
CA TRP A 135 -7.38 -10.58 16.27
C TRP A 135 -7.19 -9.44 17.30
N LYS A 136 -6.00 -9.27 17.88
CA LYS A 136 -5.68 -8.09 18.71
C LYS A 136 -5.70 -6.77 17.93
N CYS A 137 -5.54 -6.82 16.62
CA CYS A 137 -5.71 -5.67 15.73
C CYS A 137 -7.18 -5.39 15.38
N TYR A 138 -8.12 -6.18 15.90
CA TYR A 138 -9.51 -6.14 15.52
C TYR A 138 -10.38 -5.65 16.68
N ASP A 139 -10.44 -4.34 16.85
CA ASP A 139 -11.52 -3.69 17.59
C ASP A 139 -12.48 -2.98 16.61
N SER A 140 -13.74 -2.79 17.02
CA SER A 140 -14.78 -2.21 16.14
C SER A 140 -14.43 -0.82 15.61
N THR A 141 -13.62 -0.06 16.36
CA THR A 141 -13.21 1.30 16.03
C THR A 141 -12.17 1.29 14.92
N ASP A 142 -11.12 0.46 15.05
CA ASP A 142 -10.06 0.28 14.06
C ASP A 142 -10.62 -0.27 12.75
N VAL A 143 -11.56 -1.22 12.81
CA VAL A 143 -12.27 -1.74 11.62
C VAL A 143 -12.99 -0.62 10.87
N THR A 144 -13.70 0.24 11.59
CA THR A 144 -14.41 1.38 11.00
C THR A 144 -13.42 2.39 10.43
N GLN A 145 -12.31 2.67 11.11
CA GLN A 145 -11.27 3.57 10.62
C GLN A 145 -10.62 3.06 9.34
N ILE A 146 -10.40 1.75 9.20
CA ILE A 146 -9.88 1.15 7.97
C ILE A 146 -10.90 1.30 6.84
N ASN A 147 -12.15 0.91 7.08
CA ASN A 147 -13.22 0.99 6.08
C ASN A 147 -13.55 2.42 5.64
N THR A 148 -13.30 3.42 6.51
CA THR A 148 -13.47 4.84 6.18
C THR A 148 -12.19 5.46 5.61
N GLY A 149 -11.14 4.67 5.40
CA GLY A 149 -9.88 5.12 4.79
C GLY A 149 -9.03 6.03 5.69
N LYS A 150 -9.28 6.03 7.01
CA LYS A 150 -8.51 6.83 7.98
C LYS A 150 -7.19 6.17 8.36
N ILE A 151 -7.17 4.85 8.45
CA ILE A 151 -5.96 4.06 8.72
C ILE A 151 -5.81 2.93 7.70
N ALA A 152 -4.61 2.41 7.54
CA ALA A 152 -4.32 1.21 6.77
C ALA A 152 -3.73 0.14 7.70
N GLU A 153 -3.92 -1.13 7.35
CA GLU A 153 -3.26 -2.25 8.03
C GLU A 153 -2.29 -2.95 7.08
N VAL A 154 -1.13 -3.35 7.61
CA VAL A 154 -0.13 -4.13 6.87
C VAL A 154 0.31 -5.32 7.73
N TRP A 155 0.30 -6.50 7.14
CA TRP A 155 0.85 -7.72 7.73
C TRP A 155 2.25 -7.94 7.18
N VAL A 156 3.21 -8.13 8.07
CA VAL A 156 4.64 -8.18 7.76
C VAL A 156 5.21 -9.48 8.31
N LEU A 157 5.50 -10.42 7.43
CA LEU A 157 5.97 -11.77 7.75
C LEU A 157 7.50 -11.84 7.56
N SER A 158 8.19 -12.53 8.47
CA SER A 158 9.65 -12.72 8.44
C SER A 158 10.45 -11.41 8.33
N HIS A 159 9.87 -10.32 8.80
CA HIS A 159 10.43 -8.98 8.76
C HIS A 159 9.96 -8.18 9.99
N ARG A 160 10.62 -7.06 10.27
CA ARG A 160 10.23 -6.09 11.30
C ARG A 160 10.19 -4.70 10.72
N VAL A 161 9.10 -3.97 10.97
CA VAL A 161 8.95 -2.60 10.48
C VAL A 161 9.79 -1.66 11.34
N THR A 162 10.71 -0.94 10.71
CA THR A 162 11.56 0.04 11.39
C THR A 162 11.11 1.47 11.11
N ARG A 163 10.43 1.71 9.98
CA ARG A 163 9.94 3.03 9.61
C ARG A 163 8.80 2.98 8.61
N VAL A 164 7.90 3.95 8.69
CA VAL A 164 6.96 4.30 7.61
C VAL A 164 7.09 5.77 7.30
N GLN A 165 7.21 6.13 6.03
CA GLN A 165 7.36 7.50 5.57
C GLN A 165 6.38 7.80 4.43
N TRP A 166 5.94 9.04 4.34
CA TRP A 166 5.20 9.56 3.20
C TRP A 166 6.12 10.40 2.32
N THR A 167 6.27 10.03 1.05
CA THR A 167 7.08 10.76 0.08
C THR A 167 6.39 10.80 -1.27
N GLY A 168 6.22 12.00 -1.81
CA GLY A 168 5.72 12.27 -3.17
C GLY A 168 4.40 11.65 -3.62
N LYS A 169 3.56 11.16 -2.70
CA LYS A 169 2.24 10.49 -2.88
C LYS A 169 2.20 8.97 -2.62
N GLN A 170 3.26 8.41 -2.03
CA GLN A 170 3.27 6.99 -1.63
C GLN A 170 3.85 6.83 -0.23
N TYR A 171 3.47 5.73 0.43
CA TYR A 171 4.13 5.25 1.63
C TYR A 171 5.39 4.48 1.23
N VAL A 172 6.47 4.74 1.94
CA VAL A 172 7.69 3.93 1.91
C VAL A 172 7.86 3.34 3.29
N MET A 173 7.67 2.03 3.40
CA MET A 173 7.93 1.27 4.61
C MET A 173 9.30 0.62 4.52
N VAL A 174 10.11 0.86 5.54
CA VAL A 174 11.43 0.23 5.70
C VAL A 174 11.29 -0.91 6.67
N VAL A 175 11.82 -2.07 6.28
CA VAL A 175 11.81 -3.28 7.09
C VAL A 175 13.21 -3.86 7.26
N GLN A 176 13.42 -4.51 8.39
CA GLN A 176 14.58 -5.34 8.64
C GLN A 176 14.20 -6.82 8.46
N PRO A 177 14.94 -7.62 7.67
CA PRO A 177 14.72 -9.07 7.60
C PRO A 177 14.85 -9.73 8.97
N ALA A 178 13.97 -10.68 9.26
CA ALA A 178 13.96 -11.48 10.49
C ALA A 178 13.87 -12.96 10.15
N GLN A 179 14.59 -13.82 10.89
CA GLN A 179 14.53 -15.27 10.67
C GLN A 179 13.14 -15.86 10.99
N SER A 180 12.41 -15.21 11.89
CA SER A 180 11.06 -15.58 12.28
C SER A 180 10.25 -14.36 12.72
N GLY A 181 8.95 -14.58 12.76
CA GLY A 181 7.95 -13.75 13.36
C GLY A 181 7.06 -13.04 12.35
N VAL A 182 6.00 -12.46 12.89
CA VAL A 182 5.03 -11.67 12.14
C VAL A 182 4.65 -10.44 12.94
N GLN A 183 4.49 -9.31 12.25
CA GLN A 183 3.92 -8.09 12.79
C GLN A 183 2.66 -7.71 12.01
N PHE A 184 1.64 -7.32 12.75
CA PHE A 184 0.43 -6.69 12.24
C PHE A 184 0.47 -5.24 12.67
N ILE A 185 0.56 -4.32 11.69
CA ILE A 185 0.73 -2.90 11.97
C ILE A 185 -0.39 -2.07 11.36
N GLN A 186 -0.72 -0.97 12.02
CA GLN A 186 -1.68 0.02 11.55
C GLN A 186 -1.06 1.41 11.56
N PHE A 187 -1.42 2.25 10.59
CA PHE A 187 -0.93 3.63 10.50
C PHE A 187 -1.94 4.56 9.82
N PRO A 188 -1.93 5.87 10.13
CA PRO A 188 -2.86 6.82 9.56
C PRO A 188 -2.60 7.03 8.07
N ARG A 189 -3.69 7.12 7.30
CA ARG A 189 -3.62 7.39 5.87
C ARG A 189 -3.61 8.90 5.62
N ARG A 190 -2.84 9.31 4.60
CA ARG A 190 -2.73 10.66 4.06
C ARG A 190 -3.35 10.79 2.66
N GLU A 191 -3.98 9.72 2.19
CA GLU A 191 -4.61 9.61 0.88
C GLU A 191 -5.88 8.75 0.97
N SER A 192 -6.70 8.75 -0.09
CA SER A 192 -8.02 8.13 -0.11
C SER A 192 -8.24 7.17 -1.29
N GLN A 193 -7.16 6.61 -1.86
CA GLN A 193 -7.24 5.67 -2.98
C GLN A 193 -7.83 4.32 -2.52
N SER A 194 -8.40 3.55 -3.44
CA SER A 194 -8.94 2.23 -3.10
C SER A 194 -7.83 1.23 -2.73
N THR A 195 -6.68 1.34 -3.38
CA THR A 195 -5.46 0.58 -3.07
C THR A 195 -4.49 1.43 -2.25
N LEU A 196 -3.67 0.78 -1.44
CA LEU A 196 -2.64 1.47 -0.68
C LEU A 196 -1.42 1.71 -1.59
N PRO A 197 -1.00 2.96 -1.85
CA PRO A 197 0.23 3.24 -2.58
C PRO A 197 1.43 2.96 -1.67
N LEU A 198 1.70 1.69 -1.37
CA LEU A 198 2.74 1.25 -0.45
C LEU A 198 3.89 0.61 -1.22
N LYS A 199 5.08 1.12 -0.97
CA LYS A 199 6.34 0.48 -1.33
C LYS A 199 7.01 -0.04 -0.06
N VAL A 200 7.38 -1.31 -0.03
CA VAL A 200 8.18 -1.88 1.05
C VAL A 200 9.60 -2.14 0.57
N ILE A 201 10.58 -1.69 1.33
CA ILE A 201 12.00 -1.91 1.08
C ILE A 201 12.70 -2.41 2.33
N THR A 202 13.73 -3.24 2.14
CA THR A 202 14.66 -3.55 3.23
C THR A 202 15.55 -2.34 3.53
N GLU A 203 16.24 -2.34 4.66
CA GLU A 203 17.27 -1.33 4.98
C GLU A 203 18.40 -1.25 3.94
N LYS A 204 18.62 -2.35 3.19
CA LYS A 204 19.58 -2.42 2.08
C LYS A 204 18.99 -1.92 0.74
N GLY A 205 17.74 -1.48 0.73
CA GLY A 205 17.04 -0.96 -0.45
C GLY A 205 16.39 -2.02 -1.36
N THR A 206 16.42 -3.30 -0.98
CA THR A 206 15.75 -4.38 -1.72
C THR A 206 14.25 -4.19 -1.65
N LYS A 207 13.56 -4.17 -2.80
CA LYS A 207 12.09 -4.06 -2.84
C LYS A 207 11.44 -5.39 -2.50
N LEU A 208 10.40 -5.35 -1.67
CA LEU A 208 9.54 -6.51 -1.40
C LEU A 208 8.22 -6.37 -2.16
N ASN A 209 7.64 -7.51 -2.55
CA ASN A 209 6.33 -7.52 -3.17
C ASN A 209 5.24 -7.24 -2.13
N VAL A 210 4.29 -6.38 -2.47
CA VAL A 210 3.14 -6.06 -1.63
C VAL A 210 1.89 -6.59 -2.32
N VAL A 211 1.14 -7.43 -1.62
CA VAL A 211 -0.10 -7.98 -2.13
C VAL A 211 -1.28 -7.38 -1.38
N ALA A 212 -2.26 -6.88 -2.12
CA ALA A 212 -3.56 -6.53 -1.55
C ALA A 212 -4.19 -7.80 -0.95
N GLY A 213 -4.49 -7.75 0.34
CA GLY A 213 -5.11 -8.87 1.06
C GLY A 213 -6.64 -8.92 0.92
N ASN A 214 -7.24 -7.90 0.32
CA ASN A 214 -8.65 -7.79 -0.04
C ASN A 214 -8.94 -8.18 -1.50
#